data_AF-A0A2D6LCQ7-F1
#
_entry.id   AF-A0A2D6LCQ7-F1
#
_cell.length_a   1.000
_cell.length_b   1.000
_cell.length_c   1.000
_cell.angle_alpha   90.00
_cell.angle_beta   90.00
_cell.angle_gamma   90.00
#
_symmetry.space_group_name_H-M   'P 1'
#
loop_
_entity.id
_entity.type
_entity.pdbx_description
1 polymer ?
#
loop_
_entity_poly.entity_id
_entity_poly.type
_entity_poly.pdbx_seq_one_letter_code
_entity_poly.pdbx_strand_id
1 'polypeptide(L)'
;MRPRKTQHETDALSTFRMKKVITIKELSGVLQCSFSTTRRRLREWKALTSYNKSGSYYTLPDIPEFSKRGLWHYRGVFFSKHGTLKNTIIHFVRTSEKGLSNSEIEKILGVNPNSFFPQYRELAELKRERYKREVVYFSSQEQMYKLQKERRFPGKPSAPKLLPDAITIEV
;
A
#
# COMPACT_ATOMS: atom_id res chain seq x y z
N MET A 1 26.57 4.13 -27.82
CA MET A 1 25.49 3.40 -27.11
C MET A 1 25.58 1.93 -27.51
N ARG A 2 25.75 0.98 -26.57
CA ARG A 2 25.90 -0.46 -26.91
C ARG A 2 24.60 -0.96 -27.59
N PRO A 3 24.66 -1.64 -28.74
CA PRO A 3 23.46 -2.10 -29.44
C PRO A 3 22.63 -3.02 -28.55
N ARG A 4 21.30 -2.93 -28.67
CA ARG A 4 20.38 -3.78 -27.91
C ARG A 4 20.57 -5.23 -28.40
N LYS A 5 20.96 -6.12 -27.49
CA LYS A 5 20.90 -7.56 -27.74
C LYS A 5 19.48 -8.03 -27.48
N THR A 6 18.69 -8.17 -28.54
CA THR A 6 17.28 -8.57 -28.49
C THR A 6 17.07 -9.94 -27.85
N GLN A 7 17.98 -10.90 -28.07
CA GLN A 7 17.89 -12.23 -27.48
C GLN A 7 17.85 -12.21 -25.95
N HIS A 8 18.76 -11.49 -25.29
CA HIS A 8 18.80 -11.45 -23.83
C HIS A 8 17.57 -10.76 -23.22
N GLU A 9 16.96 -9.81 -23.93
CA GLU A 9 15.69 -9.21 -23.52
C GLU A 9 14.56 -10.26 -23.59
N THR A 10 14.49 -11.02 -24.67
CA THR A 10 13.53 -12.14 -24.80
C THR A 10 13.73 -13.18 -23.69
N ASP A 11 14.98 -13.58 -23.41
CA ASP A 11 15.30 -14.54 -22.35
C ASP A 11 14.89 -14.00 -20.97
N ALA A 12 15.12 -12.71 -20.71
CA ALA A 12 14.71 -12.05 -19.47
C ALA A 12 13.20 -12.05 -19.30
N LEU A 13 12.44 -11.71 -20.35
CA LEU A 13 10.98 -11.73 -20.33
C LEU A 13 10.44 -13.16 -20.14
N SER A 14 11.03 -14.15 -20.81
CA SER A 14 10.69 -15.57 -20.61
C SER A 14 10.95 -16.01 -19.17
N THR A 15 12.09 -15.61 -18.59
CA THR A 15 12.41 -15.90 -17.19
C THR A 15 11.34 -15.32 -16.25
N PHE A 16 10.84 -14.11 -16.53
CA PHE A 16 9.73 -13.54 -15.75
C PHE A 16 8.47 -14.39 -15.85
N ARG A 17 8.12 -14.90 -17.02
CA ARG A 17 6.95 -15.79 -17.17
C ARG A 17 7.09 -17.09 -16.40
N MET A 18 8.29 -17.65 -16.36
CA MET A 18 8.55 -18.90 -15.63
C MET A 18 8.60 -18.71 -14.12
N LYS A 19 9.37 -17.72 -13.63
CA LYS A 19 9.59 -17.52 -12.18
C LYS A 19 8.53 -16.64 -11.52
N LYS A 20 7.81 -15.84 -12.30
CA LYS A 20 6.92 -14.73 -11.90
C LYS A 20 7.63 -13.57 -11.21
N VAL A 21 8.58 -13.85 -10.32
CA VAL A 21 9.31 -12.87 -9.53
C VAL A 21 10.82 -13.12 -9.64
N ILE A 22 11.59 -12.06 -9.84
CA ILE A 22 13.05 -12.13 -10.08
C ILE A 22 13.78 -11.03 -9.29
N THR A 23 15.01 -11.30 -8.85
CA THR A 23 15.91 -10.32 -8.22
C THR A 23 16.74 -9.53 -9.25
N ILE A 24 17.28 -8.37 -8.85
CA ILE A 24 18.17 -7.59 -9.73
C ILE A 24 19.41 -8.38 -10.17
N LYS A 25 19.94 -9.25 -9.30
CA LYS A 25 21.14 -10.06 -9.57
C LYS A 25 20.86 -11.12 -10.63
N GLU A 26 19.77 -11.85 -10.50
CA GLU A 26 19.34 -12.84 -11.50
C GLU A 26 19.07 -12.17 -12.84
N LEU A 27 18.32 -11.06 -12.85
CA LEU A 27 17.98 -10.36 -14.09
C LEU A 27 19.22 -9.80 -14.80
N SER A 28 20.17 -9.26 -14.05
CA SER A 28 21.45 -8.79 -14.58
C SER A 28 22.28 -9.93 -15.20
N GLY A 29 22.22 -11.12 -14.61
CA GLY A 29 22.85 -12.33 -15.17
C GLY A 29 22.24 -12.74 -16.51
N VAL A 30 20.91 -12.75 -16.62
CA VAL A 30 20.22 -13.07 -17.88
C VAL A 30 20.47 -12.00 -18.95
N LEU A 31 20.41 -10.72 -18.57
CA LEU A 31 20.66 -9.60 -19.48
C LEU A 31 22.13 -9.41 -19.86
N GLN A 32 23.05 -10.06 -19.14
CA GLN A 32 24.50 -9.87 -19.24
C GLN A 32 24.92 -8.40 -19.22
N CYS A 33 24.32 -7.62 -18.31
CA CYS A 33 24.57 -6.18 -18.22
C CYS A 33 24.65 -5.69 -16.78
N SER A 34 25.17 -4.48 -16.58
CA SER A 34 25.32 -3.89 -15.24
C SER A 34 23.99 -3.72 -14.52
N PHE A 35 24.01 -3.61 -13.19
CA PHE A 35 22.81 -3.33 -12.40
C PHE A 35 22.14 -2.00 -12.80
N SER A 36 22.92 -0.98 -13.15
CA SER A 36 22.39 0.29 -13.65
C SER A 36 21.59 0.12 -14.94
N THR A 37 22.11 -0.68 -15.88
CA THR A 37 21.42 -1.00 -17.13
C THR A 37 20.18 -1.86 -16.87
N THR A 38 20.29 -2.84 -15.98
CA THR A 38 19.19 -3.71 -15.57
C THR A 38 18.03 -2.91 -14.96
N ARG A 39 18.33 -1.96 -14.06
CA ARG A 39 17.33 -1.04 -13.48
C ARG A 39 16.69 -0.15 -14.54
N ARG A 40 17.46 0.29 -15.56
CA ARG A 40 16.88 1.02 -16.69
C ARG A 40 15.88 0.15 -17.46
N ARG A 41 16.19 -1.13 -17.71
CA ARG A 41 15.26 -2.07 -18.36
C ARG A 41 13.99 -2.29 -17.55
N LEU A 42 14.12 -2.51 -16.25
CA LEU A 42 12.96 -2.61 -15.36
C LEU A 42 12.03 -1.39 -15.46
N ARG A 43 12.58 -0.18 -15.53
CA ARG A 43 11.78 1.04 -15.75
C ARG A 43 11.12 1.08 -17.13
N GLU A 44 11.84 0.74 -18.18
CA GLU A 44 11.31 0.67 -19.56
C GLU A 44 10.14 -0.32 -19.66
N TRP A 45 10.24 -1.48 -18.99
CA TRP A 45 9.19 -2.49 -18.92
C TRP A 45 8.10 -2.20 -17.89
N LYS A 46 8.21 -1.07 -17.19
CA LYS A 46 7.30 -0.66 -16.10
C LYS A 46 7.17 -1.73 -15.00
N ALA A 47 8.22 -2.52 -14.78
CA ALA A 47 8.21 -3.59 -13.80
C ALA A 47 7.87 -3.06 -12.41
N LEU A 48 7.08 -3.85 -11.69
CA LEU A 48 6.69 -3.55 -10.33
C LEU A 48 7.76 -4.04 -9.36
N THR A 49 8.01 -3.26 -8.32
CA THR A 49 8.95 -3.58 -7.25
C THR A 49 8.18 -4.06 -6.02
N SER A 50 8.73 -5.05 -5.31
CA SER A 50 8.12 -5.51 -4.06
C SER A 50 8.09 -4.39 -3.03
N TYR A 51 7.00 -4.29 -2.27
CA TYR A 51 6.93 -3.33 -1.16
C TYR A 51 7.56 -3.87 0.13
N ASN A 52 7.79 -5.19 0.19
CA ASN A 52 8.52 -5.85 1.27
C ASN A 52 9.93 -6.27 0.81
N LYS A 53 10.71 -6.89 1.71
CA LYS A 53 12.07 -7.39 1.44
C LYS A 53 12.98 -6.31 0.79
N SER A 54 12.89 -5.10 1.32
CA SER A 54 13.68 -3.93 0.88
C SER A 54 13.56 -3.60 -0.61
N GLY A 55 12.46 -3.97 -1.27
CA GLY A 55 12.27 -3.73 -2.71
C GLY A 55 13.24 -4.50 -3.61
N SER A 56 13.71 -5.67 -3.17
CA SER A 56 14.72 -6.44 -3.88
C SER A 56 14.18 -7.34 -5.00
N TYR A 57 12.86 -7.42 -5.11
CA TYR A 57 12.18 -8.32 -6.05
C TYR A 57 11.33 -7.54 -7.05
N TYR A 58 11.25 -8.07 -8.26
CA TYR A 58 10.59 -7.44 -9.39
C TYR A 58 9.66 -8.42 -10.10
N THR A 59 8.62 -7.89 -10.73
CA THR A 59 7.68 -8.61 -11.59
C THR A 59 7.22 -7.72 -12.74
N LEU A 60 6.87 -8.29 -13.89
CA LEU A 60 6.24 -7.53 -14.98
C LEU A 60 4.79 -7.17 -14.63
N PRO A 61 4.22 -6.07 -15.14
CA PRO A 61 2.89 -5.58 -14.75
C PRO A 61 1.72 -6.54 -15.02
N ASP A 62 1.86 -7.44 -15.98
CA ASP A 62 0.84 -8.35 -16.47
C ASP A 62 0.90 -9.75 -15.81
N ILE A 63 1.86 -9.99 -14.91
CA ILE A 63 1.99 -11.25 -14.17
C ILE A 63 1.14 -11.29 -12.89
N PRO A 64 1.09 -10.24 -12.05
CA PRO A 64 0.42 -10.32 -10.77
C PRO A 64 -1.08 -10.52 -10.88
N GLU A 65 -1.58 -11.52 -10.14
CA GLU A 65 -3.00 -11.74 -9.92
C GLU A 65 -3.44 -10.95 -8.69
N PHE A 66 -3.64 -9.65 -8.88
CA PHE A 66 -3.99 -8.77 -7.77
C PHE A 66 -5.38 -9.08 -7.21
N SER A 67 -5.46 -9.11 -5.87
CA SER A 67 -6.73 -9.15 -5.14
C SER A 67 -7.59 -7.90 -5.40
N LYS A 68 -8.85 -7.93 -4.94
CA LYS A 68 -9.77 -6.77 -4.98
C LYS A 68 -9.17 -5.51 -4.34
N ARG A 69 -8.25 -5.67 -3.39
CA ARG A 69 -7.53 -4.57 -2.71
C ARG A 69 -6.29 -4.09 -3.48
N GLY A 70 -6.00 -4.63 -4.65
CA GLY A 70 -4.82 -4.25 -5.44
C GLY A 70 -3.49 -4.80 -4.90
N LEU A 71 -3.54 -5.80 -4.01
CA LEU A 71 -2.36 -6.46 -3.45
C LEU A 71 -2.19 -7.86 -4.04
N TRP A 72 -0.94 -8.24 -4.31
CA TRP A 72 -0.56 -9.57 -4.74
C TRP A 72 0.56 -10.10 -3.86
N HIS A 73 0.34 -11.27 -3.26
CA HIS A 73 1.30 -11.95 -2.41
C HIS A 73 1.76 -13.22 -3.12
N TYR A 74 3.06 -13.35 -3.33
CA TYR A 74 3.64 -14.50 -4.01
C TYR A 74 4.88 -15.00 -3.25
N ARG A 75 4.78 -16.19 -2.66
CA ARG A 75 5.88 -16.86 -1.94
C ARG A 75 6.61 -15.95 -0.93
N GLY A 76 5.86 -15.14 -0.17
CA GLY A 76 6.40 -14.21 0.81
C GLY A 76 6.97 -12.89 0.24
N VAL A 77 6.83 -12.66 -1.06
CA VAL A 77 7.14 -11.38 -1.74
C VAL A 77 5.84 -10.68 -2.11
N PHE A 78 5.73 -9.41 -1.75
CA PHE A 78 4.46 -8.69 -1.84
C PHE A 78 4.54 -7.48 -2.77
N PHE A 79 3.52 -7.33 -3.61
CA PHE A 79 3.39 -6.28 -4.61
C PHE A 79 2.07 -5.56 -4.48
N SER A 80 2.05 -4.31 -4.94
CA SER A 80 0.88 -3.44 -4.93
C SER A 80 0.71 -2.77 -6.29
N LYS A 81 -0.53 -2.66 -6.76
CA LYS A 81 -0.88 -1.84 -7.95
C LYS A 81 -0.48 -0.37 -7.76
N HIS A 82 -0.38 0.09 -6.52
CA HIS A 82 -0.01 1.46 -6.17
C HIS A 82 1.51 1.67 -6.09
N GLY A 83 2.31 0.64 -6.41
CA GLY A 83 3.76 0.70 -6.44
C GLY A 83 4.39 0.52 -5.07
N THR A 84 4.98 1.58 -4.52
CA THR A 84 5.76 1.52 -3.28
C THR A 84 4.88 1.28 -2.05
N LEU A 85 5.51 0.85 -0.95
CA LEU A 85 4.85 0.72 0.35
C LEU A 85 4.18 2.04 0.77
N LYS A 86 4.90 3.16 0.65
CA LYS A 86 4.38 4.51 0.94
C LYS A 86 3.08 4.78 0.18
N ASN A 87 3.09 4.64 -1.14
CA ASN A 87 1.93 4.95 -1.98
C ASN A 87 0.75 4.02 -1.68
N THR A 88 1.06 2.76 -1.35
CA THR A 88 0.06 1.76 -0.96
C THR A 88 -0.62 2.14 0.36
N ILE A 89 0.14 2.55 1.38
CA ILE A 89 -0.41 3.04 2.65
C ILE A 89 -1.26 4.29 2.41
N ILE A 90 -0.77 5.25 1.65
CA ILE A 90 -1.51 6.48 1.32
C ILE A 90 -2.84 6.14 0.66
N HIS A 91 -2.84 5.23 -0.32
CA HIS A 91 -4.06 4.80 -0.98
C HIS A 91 -5.07 4.23 0.02
N PHE A 92 -4.68 3.23 0.82
CA PHE A 92 -5.57 2.60 1.78
C PHE A 92 -6.10 3.56 2.84
N VAL A 93 -5.28 4.49 3.34
CA VAL A 93 -5.73 5.49 4.31
C VAL A 93 -6.72 6.45 3.67
N ARG A 94 -6.48 6.91 2.44
CA ARG A 94 -7.38 7.85 1.74
C ARG A 94 -8.73 7.22 1.39
N THR A 95 -8.75 5.93 1.06
CA THR A 95 -10.00 5.20 0.73
C THR A 95 -10.67 4.60 1.96
N SER A 96 -10.05 4.66 3.14
CA SER A 96 -10.67 4.17 4.38
C SER A 96 -11.76 5.12 4.85
N GLU A 97 -12.85 4.56 5.36
CA GLU A 97 -13.93 5.34 5.95
C GLU A 97 -13.55 6.02 7.26
N LYS A 98 -12.60 5.46 8.02
CA LYS A 98 -12.28 5.90 9.38
C LYS A 98 -10.77 6.11 9.61
N GLY A 99 -10.02 6.30 8.53
CA GLY A 99 -8.55 6.19 8.58
C GLY A 99 -8.11 4.78 8.98
N LEU A 100 -6.82 4.59 9.28
CA LEU A 100 -6.29 3.27 9.64
C LEU A 100 -5.27 3.38 10.77
N SER A 101 -5.35 2.48 11.75
CA SER A 101 -4.31 2.30 12.75
C SER A 101 -3.13 1.48 12.20
N ASN A 102 -1.99 1.53 12.90
CA ASN A 102 -0.85 0.65 12.61
C ASN A 102 -1.23 -0.83 12.51
N SER A 103 -2.07 -1.31 13.44
CA SER A 103 -2.50 -2.70 13.49
C SER A 103 -3.43 -3.05 12.32
N GLU A 104 -4.29 -2.14 11.89
CA GLU A 104 -5.12 -2.31 10.69
C GLU A 104 -4.28 -2.29 9.40
N ILE A 105 -3.29 -1.40 9.30
CA ILE A 105 -2.36 -1.35 8.17
C ILE A 105 -1.57 -2.66 8.07
N GLU A 106 -1.05 -3.16 9.18
CA GLU A 106 -0.32 -4.43 9.23
C GLU A 106 -1.19 -5.61 8.77
N LYS A 107 -2.44 -5.67 9.24
CA LYS A 107 -3.41 -6.69 8.80
C LYS A 107 -3.69 -6.63 7.30
N ILE A 108 -3.75 -5.43 6.71
CA ILE A 108 -3.99 -5.25 5.28
C ILE A 108 -2.75 -5.64 4.46
N LEU A 109 -1.56 -5.20 4.87
CA LEU A 109 -0.33 -5.32 4.09
C LEU A 109 0.44 -6.62 4.34
N GLY A 110 0.17 -7.32 5.44
CA GLY A 110 0.89 -8.52 5.86
C GLY A 110 2.33 -8.24 6.32
N VAL A 111 2.69 -6.97 6.52
CA VAL A 111 4.01 -6.55 7.03
C VAL A 111 3.83 -5.47 8.07
N ASN A 112 4.67 -5.50 9.10
CA ASN A 112 4.66 -4.49 10.14
C ASN A 112 5.06 -3.13 9.55
N PRO A 113 4.21 -2.10 9.59
CA PRO A 113 4.52 -0.84 8.95
C PRO A 113 5.51 -0.01 9.78
N ASN A 114 5.72 -0.32 11.07
CA ASN A 114 6.66 0.39 11.94
C ASN A 114 8.12 0.25 11.51
N SER A 115 8.49 -0.82 10.80
CA SER A 115 9.84 -0.94 10.23
C SER A 115 10.11 0.06 9.09
N PHE A 116 9.06 0.70 8.57
CA PHE A 116 9.14 1.58 7.41
C PHE A 116 8.76 3.04 7.73
N PHE A 117 7.89 3.27 8.72
CA PHE A 117 7.49 4.62 9.14
C PHE A 117 8.62 5.58 9.56
N PRO A 118 9.78 5.14 10.11
CA PRO A 118 10.90 6.05 10.37
C PRO A 118 11.41 6.77 9.11
N GLN A 119 11.30 6.12 7.94
CA GLN A 119 11.66 6.70 6.64
C GLN A 119 10.57 7.63 6.08
N TYR A 120 9.39 7.62 6.70
CA TYR A 120 8.18 8.32 6.27
C TYR A 120 7.63 9.21 7.38
N ARG A 121 8.49 9.74 8.26
CA ARG A 121 8.07 10.56 9.41
C ARG A 121 7.24 11.78 9.01
N GLU A 122 7.40 12.26 7.79
CA GLU A 122 6.60 13.34 7.19
C GLU A 122 5.95 12.87 5.90
N LEU A 123 4.87 12.09 6.02
CA LEU A 123 3.95 11.90 4.90
C LEU A 123 3.02 13.11 4.84
N ALA A 124 3.38 14.11 4.03
CA ALA A 124 2.53 15.30 3.80
C ALA A 124 1.10 14.93 3.34
N GLU A 125 0.94 13.74 2.77
CA GLU A 125 -0.34 13.20 2.31
C GLU A 125 -1.23 12.65 3.44
N LEU A 126 -0.70 12.44 4.65
CA LEU A 126 -1.40 11.83 5.78
C LEU A 126 -1.27 12.66 7.07
N LYS A 127 -2.36 12.78 7.81
CA LYS A 127 -2.34 13.28 9.20
C LYS A 127 -2.17 12.10 10.16
N ARG A 128 -1.20 12.21 11.07
CA ARG A 128 -0.90 11.19 12.09
C ARG A 128 -1.39 11.67 13.45
N GLU A 129 -2.19 10.86 14.13
CA GLU A 129 -2.65 11.15 15.49
C GLU A 129 -2.46 9.94 16.40
N ARG A 130 -2.08 10.20 17.65
CA ARG A 130 -1.90 9.16 18.67
C ARG A 130 -3.15 9.07 19.54
N TYR A 131 -3.72 7.87 19.61
CA TYR A 131 -4.86 7.55 20.46
C TYR A 131 -4.48 6.41 21.40
N LYS A 132 -4.32 6.73 22.69
CA LYS A 132 -3.82 5.80 23.71
C LYS A 132 -2.50 5.14 23.26
N ARG A 133 -2.52 3.84 22.99
CA ARG A 133 -1.38 3.02 22.57
C ARG A 133 -1.25 2.87 21.06
N GLU A 134 -2.23 3.30 20.28
CA GLU A 134 -2.21 3.18 18.83
C GLU A 134 -1.97 4.53 18.14
N VAL A 135 -1.31 4.47 16.99
CA VAL A 135 -1.21 5.58 16.05
C VAL A 135 -2.22 5.33 14.94
N VAL A 136 -3.03 6.33 14.64
CA VAL A 136 -4.02 6.34 13.56
C VAL A 136 -3.59 7.34 12.51
N TYR A 137 -3.68 6.92 11.25
CA TYR A 137 -3.39 7.71 10.07
C TYR A 137 -4.71 8.07 9.38
N PHE A 138 -4.83 9.34 9.04
CA PHE A 138 -5.95 9.91 8.30
C PHE A 138 -5.44 10.57 7.02
N SER A 139 -6.34 10.84 6.09
CA SER A 139 -6.02 11.70 4.95
C SER A 139 -5.59 13.09 5.42
N SER A 140 -4.65 13.73 4.74
CA SER A 140 -4.35 15.15 4.98
C SER A 140 -5.35 16.11 4.35
N GLN A 141 -6.22 15.63 3.44
CA GLN A 141 -7.30 16.45 2.87
C GLN A 141 -8.36 16.75 3.93
N GLU A 142 -8.61 18.04 4.18
CA GLU A 142 -9.40 18.51 5.34
C GLU A 142 -10.81 17.91 5.42
N GLN A 143 -11.51 17.82 4.30
CA GLN A 143 -12.87 17.24 4.26
C GLN A 143 -12.85 15.75 4.61
N MET A 144 -11.94 14.98 3.99
CA MET A 144 -11.79 13.55 4.27
C MET A 144 -11.29 13.29 5.69
N TYR A 145 -10.38 14.12 6.18
CA TYR A 145 -9.88 14.06 7.55
C TYR A 145 -11.02 14.18 8.57
N LYS A 146 -11.88 15.21 8.45
CA LYS A 146 -13.02 15.41 9.35
C LYS A 146 -13.97 14.22 9.33
N LEU A 147 -14.35 13.75 8.14
CA LEU A 147 -15.24 12.60 7.96
C LEU A 147 -14.67 11.32 8.58
N GLN A 148 -13.39 11.03 8.32
CA GLN A 148 -12.71 9.85 8.85
C GLN A 148 -12.61 9.90 10.37
N LYS A 149 -12.30 11.07 10.92
CA LYS A 149 -12.16 11.27 12.37
C LYS A 149 -13.49 11.13 13.09
N GLU A 150 -14.56 11.72 12.55
CA GLU A 150 -15.91 11.58 13.07
C GLU A 150 -16.38 10.12 13.05
N ARG A 151 -16.15 9.39 11.95
CA ARG A 151 -16.50 7.95 11.87
C ARG A 151 -15.66 7.06 12.78
N ARG A 152 -14.40 7.43 13.04
CA ARG A 152 -13.51 6.68 13.96
C ARG A 152 -13.92 6.88 15.41
N PHE A 153 -14.30 8.11 15.77
CA PHE A 153 -14.69 8.53 17.10
C PHE A 153 -16.04 9.23 17.03
N PRO A 154 -17.13 8.48 16.76
CA PRO A 154 -18.44 9.09 16.75
C PRO A 154 -18.68 9.70 18.13
N GLY A 155 -19.19 10.94 18.16
CA GLY A 155 -19.74 11.49 19.39
C GLY A 155 -20.75 10.50 19.95
N LYS A 156 -20.88 10.40 21.28
CA LYS A 156 -21.96 9.60 21.88
C LYS A 156 -23.26 9.95 21.14
N PRO A 157 -24.05 8.97 20.66
CA PRO A 157 -25.35 9.31 20.12
C PRO A 157 -26.08 10.10 21.21
N SER A 158 -26.47 11.33 20.86
CA SER A 158 -27.43 12.08 21.67
C SER A 158 -28.57 11.12 21.97
N ALA A 159 -28.87 10.89 23.24
CA ALA A 159 -30.08 10.17 23.61
C ALA A 159 -31.25 10.77 22.81
N PRO A 160 -32.17 9.96 22.26
CA PRO A 160 -33.38 10.53 21.67
C PRO A 160 -34.00 11.43 22.72
N LYS A 161 -34.28 12.69 22.37
CA LYS A 161 -35.01 13.61 23.24
C LYS A 161 -36.33 12.91 23.58
N LEU A 162 -36.45 12.41 24.80
CA LEU A 162 -37.73 11.98 25.35
C LEU A 162 -38.65 13.21 25.25
N LEU A 163 -39.76 13.02 24.53
CA LEU A 163 -40.83 14.01 24.47
C LEU A 163 -41.31 14.27 25.92
N PRO A 164 -41.50 15.53 26.34
CA PRO A 164 -42.01 15.83 27.67
C PRO A 164 -43.45 15.31 27.83
N ASP A 165 -43.61 14.51 28.88
CA ASP A 165 -44.79 14.16 29.68
C ASP A 165 -46.16 14.11 28.98
N ALA A 166 -46.66 12.89 28.79
CA ALA A 166 -48.08 12.66 28.60
C ALA A 166 -48.84 13.14 29.84
N ILE A 167 -49.75 14.10 29.60
CA ILE A 167 -50.63 14.72 30.58
C ILE A 167 -51.46 13.65 31.31
N THR A 168 -51.42 13.70 32.64
CA THR A 168 -52.33 13.01 33.56
C THR A 168 -53.79 13.26 33.19
N ILE A 169 -54.56 12.20 32.98
CA ILE A 169 -56.03 12.26 33.05
C ILE A 169 -56.44 11.30 34.16
N GLU A 170 -56.81 11.87 35.31
CA GLU A 170 -57.59 11.17 36.35
C GLU A 170 -59.04 11.03 35.86
N VAL A 171 -59.59 9.81 35.97
CA VAL A 171 -61.03 9.53 36.08
C VAL A 171 -61.23 8.42 37.08
#